data_AF-A0A8K0W4W8-F1
#
_entry.id   AF-A0A8K0W4W8-F1
#
_cell.length_a   1.000
_cell.length_b   1.000
_cell.length_c   1.000
_cell.angle_alpha   90.00
_cell.angle_beta   90.00
_cell.angle_gamma   90.00
#
_symmetry.space_group_name_H-M   'P 1'
#
loop_
_entity.id
_entity.type
_entity.pdbx_description
1 polymer ?
#
loop_
_entity_poly.entity_id
_entity_poly.type
_entity_poly.pdbx_seq_one_letter_code
_entity_poly.pdbx_strand_id
1 'polypeptide(L)'
;MADALGIASSVIAVVDLSAKVINWCVRYAQDVSHASEDKKRLAEEVTRLNLALVNARDLLDGPHGSRLKASRALYLATVNSQSQLRRIENRLDGGSRQGNISFEALKWPFKSKDVQSVVQDVHQCTEAIYSALEVDQTSILLDVDHKIALNTLPIAKGASFDSHAEEHNPTCLPNTREELLE
;
A
#
# COMPACT_ATOMS: atom_id res chain seq x y z
N MET A 1 16.39 8.28 0.82
CA MET A 1 15.58 7.39 1.68
C MET A 1 14.19 7.97 1.72
N ALA A 2 13.17 7.24 1.27
CA ALA A 2 11.80 7.65 1.55
C ALA A 2 11.51 7.21 2.99
N ASP A 3 11.45 8.17 3.90
CA ASP A 3 11.19 7.89 5.32
C ASP A 3 9.82 7.21 5.48
N ALA A 4 9.68 6.41 6.54
CA ALA A 4 8.44 5.73 6.90
C ALA A 4 7.20 6.65 6.95
N LEU A 5 7.40 7.95 7.27
CA LEU A 5 6.38 8.99 7.24
C LEU A 5 5.94 9.38 5.82
N GLY A 6 6.84 9.24 4.84
CA GLY A 6 6.61 9.55 3.43
C GLY A 6 5.58 8.64 2.79
N ILE A 7 5.58 7.33 3.09
CA ILE A 7 4.58 6.40 2.54
C ILE A 7 3.18 6.74 3.09
N ALA A 8 3.04 6.86 4.41
CA ALA A 8 1.73 7.13 5.02
C ALA A 8 1.13 8.46 4.53
N SER A 9 1.94 9.52 4.48
CA SER A 9 1.51 10.82 3.93
C SER A 9 1.16 10.73 2.45
N SER A 10 1.95 9.98 1.66
CA SER A 10 1.67 9.75 0.24
C SER A 10 0.34 9.04 0.06
N VAL A 11 0.09 7.93 0.76
CA VAL A 11 -1.16 7.17 0.67
C VAL A 11 -2.37 8.05 1.00
N ILE A 12 -2.32 8.83 2.08
CA ILE A 12 -3.40 9.77 2.45
C ILE A 12 -3.66 10.76 1.31
N ALA A 13 -2.61 11.37 0.76
CA ALA A 13 -2.76 12.32 -0.35
C ALA A 13 -3.37 11.68 -1.61
N VAL A 14 -3.09 10.41 -1.88
CA VAL A 14 -3.69 9.68 -3.02
C VAL A 14 -5.14 9.27 -2.74
N VAL A 15 -5.50 8.95 -1.49
CA VAL A 15 -6.90 8.73 -1.08
C VAL A 15 -7.74 9.98 -1.35
N ASP A 16 -7.28 11.15 -0.90
CA ASP A 16 -8.02 12.40 -1.09
C ASP A 16 -8.13 12.77 -2.58
N LEU A 17 -7.05 12.58 -3.34
CA LEU A 17 -7.02 12.84 -4.77
C LEU A 17 -7.97 11.91 -5.56
N SER A 18 -8.01 10.62 -5.22
CA SER A 18 -8.92 9.66 -5.87
C SER A 18 -10.38 9.99 -5.54
N ALA A 19 -10.70 10.36 -4.30
CA ALA A 19 -12.05 10.84 -3.94
C ALA A 19 -12.46 12.08 -4.76
N LYS A 20 -11.54 13.03 -4.97
CA LYS A 20 -11.77 14.20 -5.82
C LYS A 20 -12.06 13.81 -7.27
N VAL A 21 -11.28 12.89 -7.85
CA VAL A 21 -11.48 12.40 -9.23
C VAL A 21 -12.81 11.65 -9.38
N ILE A 22 -13.20 10.83 -8.39
CA ILE A 22 -14.51 10.14 -8.37
C ILE A 22 -15.65 11.15 -8.41
N ASN A 23 -15.59 12.18 -7.57
CA ASN A 23 -16.60 13.24 -7.54
C ASN A 23 -16.69 13.98 -8.89
N TRP A 24 -15.57 14.24 -9.56
CA TRP A 24 -15.60 14.77 -10.93
C TRP A 24 -16.33 13.83 -11.90
N CYS A 25 -16.00 12.54 -11.90
CA CYS A 25 -16.61 11.56 -12.80
C CYS A 25 -18.13 11.44 -12.58
N VAL A 26 -18.58 11.45 -11.32
CA VAL A 26 -20.01 11.40 -10.96
C VAL A 26 -20.74 12.65 -11.46
N ARG A 27 -20.17 13.85 -11.26
CA ARG A 27 -20.77 15.10 -11.76
C ARG A 27 -20.90 15.10 -13.27
N TYR A 28 -19.84 14.73 -13.99
CA TYR A 28 -19.90 14.59 -15.44
C TYR A 28 -20.96 13.58 -15.91
N ALA A 29 -21.23 12.52 -15.14
CA ALA A 29 -22.24 11.51 -15.49
C ALA A 29 -23.67 12.06 -15.37
N GLN A 30 -23.90 13.00 -14.46
CA GLN A 30 -25.19 13.69 -14.30
C GLN A 30 -25.45 14.70 -15.43
N ASP A 31 -24.41 15.38 -15.94
CA ASP A 31 -24.57 16.52 -16.86
C ASP A 31 -24.63 16.15 -18.36
N VAL A 32 -24.15 14.97 -18.78
CA VAL A 32 -24.02 14.65 -20.23
C VAL A 32 -24.39 13.19 -20.56
N SER A 33 -25.47 13.01 -21.31
CA SER A 33 -26.10 11.72 -21.65
C SER A 33 -25.27 10.78 -22.55
N HIS A 34 -24.57 11.30 -23.58
CA HIS A 34 -23.91 10.45 -24.60
C HIS A 34 -22.59 9.78 -24.18
N ALA A 35 -22.07 10.06 -22.99
CA ALA A 35 -20.80 9.51 -22.49
C ALA A 35 -20.94 8.84 -21.10
N SER A 36 -22.15 8.44 -20.72
CA SER A 36 -22.45 7.90 -19.38
C SER A 36 -21.64 6.65 -19.05
N GLU A 37 -21.45 5.73 -20.00
CA GLU A 37 -20.79 4.45 -19.74
C GLU A 37 -19.29 4.61 -19.48
N ASP A 38 -18.60 5.38 -20.31
CA ASP A 38 -17.15 5.63 -20.13
C ASP A 38 -16.85 6.35 -18.81
N LYS A 39 -17.71 7.29 -18.39
CA LYS A 39 -17.58 7.98 -17.11
C LYS A 39 -17.79 7.04 -15.94
N LYS A 40 -18.82 6.19 -16.02
CA LYS A 40 -19.11 5.19 -15.00
C LYS A 40 -17.95 4.22 -14.86
N ARG A 41 -17.42 3.69 -15.97
CA ARG A 41 -16.26 2.79 -15.99
C ARG A 41 -15.03 3.42 -15.33
N LEU A 42 -14.74 4.69 -15.64
CA LEU A 42 -13.64 5.40 -14.99
C LEU A 42 -13.89 5.61 -13.49
N ALA A 43 -15.09 6.04 -13.10
CA ALA A 43 -15.45 6.23 -11.69
C ALA A 43 -15.33 4.93 -10.89
N GLU A 44 -15.81 3.81 -11.44
CA GLU A 44 -15.74 2.49 -10.81
C GLU A 44 -14.30 2.03 -10.60
N GLU A 45 -13.42 2.19 -11.60
CA GLU A 45 -12.01 1.81 -11.46
C GLU A 45 -11.28 2.71 -10.45
N VAL A 46 -11.50 4.03 -10.47
CA VAL A 46 -10.90 4.92 -9.47
C VAL A 46 -11.45 4.63 -8.07
N THR A 47 -12.70 4.17 -7.95
CA THR A 47 -13.27 3.72 -6.67
C THR A 47 -12.58 2.46 -6.16
N ARG A 48 -12.27 1.50 -7.04
CA ARG A 48 -11.47 0.32 -6.67
C ARG A 48 -10.07 0.70 -6.18
N LEU A 49 -9.41 1.62 -6.88
CA LEU A 49 -8.12 2.14 -6.44
C LEU A 49 -8.22 2.84 -5.08
N ASN A 50 -9.25 3.68 -4.89
CA ASN A 50 -9.48 4.36 -3.61
C ASN A 50 -9.66 3.36 -2.46
N LEU A 51 -10.46 2.31 -2.68
CA LEU A 51 -10.64 1.25 -1.69
C LEU A 51 -9.31 0.54 -1.34
N ALA A 52 -8.50 0.22 -2.35
CA ALA A 52 -7.18 -0.39 -2.12
C ALA A 52 -6.27 0.53 -1.28
N LEU A 53 -6.29 1.84 -1.55
CA LEU A 53 -5.52 2.84 -0.80
C LEU A 53 -6.05 3.07 0.62
N VAL A 54 -7.37 3.04 0.83
CA VAL A 54 -7.99 3.09 2.17
C VAL A 54 -7.58 1.87 2.98
N ASN A 55 -7.67 0.66 2.41
CA ASN A 55 -7.22 -0.55 3.06
C ASN A 55 -5.71 -0.48 3.40
N ALA A 56 -4.89 0.05 2.49
CA ALA A 56 -3.47 0.26 2.74
C ALA A 56 -3.23 1.24 3.90
N ARG A 57 -4.00 2.34 3.97
CA ARG A 57 -3.95 3.31 5.07
C ARG A 57 -4.31 2.64 6.41
N ASP A 58 -5.41 1.90 6.46
CA ASP A 58 -5.85 1.24 7.71
C ASP A 58 -4.78 0.23 8.21
N LEU A 59 -4.12 -0.48 7.30
CA LEU A 59 -3.00 -1.36 7.64
C LEU A 59 -1.75 -0.61 8.10
N LEU A 60 -1.45 0.56 7.50
CA LEU A 60 -0.34 1.44 7.90
C LEU A 60 -0.53 2.07 9.29
N ASP A 61 -1.78 2.28 9.68
CA ASP A 61 -2.17 2.79 11.01
C ASP A 61 -2.28 1.65 12.05
N GLY A 62 -2.26 0.39 11.60
CA GLY A 62 -2.33 -0.81 12.43
C GLY A 62 -1.00 -1.23 13.11
N PRO A 63 -1.03 -2.30 13.92
CA PRO A 63 0.10 -2.74 14.76
C PRO A 63 1.33 -3.19 13.96
N HIS A 64 1.16 -3.59 12.70
CA HIS A 64 2.25 -3.98 11.79
C HIS A 64 2.59 -2.90 10.75
N GLY A 65 2.06 -1.68 10.92
CA GLY A 65 2.21 -0.60 9.95
C GLY A 65 3.65 -0.14 9.75
N SER A 66 4.55 -0.30 10.73
CA SER A 66 5.97 0.02 10.59
C SER A 66 6.66 -0.77 9.47
N ARG A 67 6.25 -2.01 9.26
CA ARG A 67 6.78 -2.86 8.19
C ARG A 67 6.28 -2.43 6.82
N LEU A 68 4.99 -2.12 6.70
CA LEU A 68 4.42 -1.55 5.48
C LEU A 68 5.05 -0.18 5.15
N LYS A 69 5.36 0.64 6.17
CA LYS A 69 6.06 1.93 5.99
C LYS A 69 7.47 1.79 5.42
N ALA A 70 8.08 0.60 5.51
CA ALA A 70 9.36 0.29 4.87
C ALA A 70 9.21 -0.38 3.48
N SER A 71 7.97 -0.66 3.05
CA SER A 71 7.69 -1.39 1.81
C SER A 71 7.95 -0.53 0.57
N ARG A 72 9.03 -0.86 -0.15
CA ARG A 72 9.39 -0.18 -1.40
C ARG A 72 8.35 -0.39 -2.50
N ALA A 73 7.76 -1.59 -2.57
CA ALA A 73 6.74 -1.92 -3.57
C ALA A 73 5.50 -1.05 -3.36
N LEU A 74 5.01 -0.94 -2.12
CA LEU A 74 3.86 -0.10 -1.77
C LEU A 74 4.12 1.38 -2.08
N TYR A 75 5.34 1.88 -1.77
CA TYR A 75 5.73 3.24 -2.12
C TYR A 75 5.64 3.51 -3.63
N LEU A 76 6.25 2.65 -4.46
CA LEU A 76 6.25 2.81 -5.91
C LEU A 76 4.83 2.74 -6.50
N ALA A 77 4.01 1.78 -6.03
CA ALA A 77 2.61 1.65 -6.44
C ALA A 77 1.80 2.91 -6.07
N THR A 78 2.05 3.50 -4.89
CA THR A 78 1.38 4.73 -4.44
C THR A 78 1.80 5.94 -5.28
N VAL A 79 3.10 6.09 -5.58
CA VAL A 79 3.61 7.19 -6.43
C VAL A 79 3.05 7.08 -7.85
N ASN A 80 3.00 5.87 -8.41
CA ASN A 80 2.41 5.64 -9.73
C ASN A 80 0.92 5.98 -9.75
N SER A 81 0.17 5.53 -8.72
CA SER A 81 -1.24 5.89 -8.53
C SER A 81 -1.44 7.41 -8.50
N GLN A 82 -0.60 8.12 -7.74
CA GLN A 82 -0.66 9.57 -7.65
C GLN A 82 -0.45 10.24 -9.01
N SER A 83 0.57 9.80 -9.77
CA SER A 83 0.88 10.32 -11.09
C SER A 83 -0.31 10.14 -12.04
N GLN A 84 -0.90 8.95 -12.07
CA GLN A 84 -2.07 8.67 -12.92
C GLN A 84 -3.27 9.53 -12.53
N LEU A 85 -3.59 9.61 -11.25
CA LEU A 85 -4.71 10.40 -10.77
C LEU A 85 -4.53 11.90 -11.03
N ARG A 86 -3.32 12.45 -10.90
CA ARG A 86 -3.04 13.86 -11.27
C ARG A 86 -3.23 14.12 -12.76
N ARG A 87 -2.84 13.16 -13.63
CA ARG A 87 -3.10 13.27 -15.08
C ARG A 87 -4.59 13.31 -15.36
N ILE A 88 -5.38 12.46 -14.68
CA ILE A 88 -6.83 12.41 -14.82
C ILE A 88 -7.46 13.72 -14.30
N GLU A 89 -7.10 14.13 -13.09
CA GLU A 89 -7.55 15.37 -12.45
C GLU A 89 -7.28 16.58 -13.34
N ASN A 90 -6.05 16.77 -13.83
CA ASN A 90 -5.71 17.90 -14.69
C ASN A 90 -6.52 17.95 -15.99
N ARG A 91 -6.92 16.78 -16.53
CA ARG A 91 -7.80 16.73 -17.71
C ARG A 91 -9.25 17.06 -17.37
N LEU A 92 -9.74 16.59 -16.23
CA LEU A 92 -11.10 16.87 -15.73
C LEU A 92 -11.25 18.33 -15.27
N ASP A 93 -10.19 18.91 -14.72
CA ASP A 93 -10.16 20.29 -14.20
C ASP A 93 -9.81 21.33 -15.29
N GLY A 94 -9.39 20.88 -16.49
CA GLY A 94 -8.87 21.66 -17.62
C GLY A 94 -9.83 22.65 -18.31
N GLY A 95 -10.82 23.19 -17.59
CA GLY A 95 -11.57 24.38 -17.93
C GLY A 95 -11.59 25.47 -16.85
N SER A 96 -11.15 25.19 -15.61
CA SER A 96 -11.33 26.09 -14.46
C SER A 96 -10.08 26.83 -13.99
N ARG A 97 -9.43 27.56 -14.91
CA ARG A 97 -8.50 28.62 -14.49
C ARG A 97 -9.31 29.80 -13.97
N GLN A 98 -9.32 29.99 -12.65
CA GLN A 98 -9.74 31.22 -11.96
C GLN A 98 -11.04 31.85 -12.47
N GLY A 99 -12.17 31.36 -11.99
CA GLY A 99 -13.45 32.01 -12.16
C GLY A 99 -14.56 31.06 -11.81
N ASN A 100 -15.61 31.55 -11.14
CA ASN A 100 -16.81 30.79 -10.85
C ASN A 100 -17.36 30.15 -12.14
N ILE A 101 -17.15 28.85 -12.33
CA ILE A 101 -17.65 28.13 -13.51
C ILE A 101 -19.03 27.58 -13.16
N SER A 102 -20.06 28.15 -13.79
CA SER A 102 -21.34 27.45 -13.95
C SER A 102 -21.11 26.16 -14.73
N PHE A 103 -21.57 25.04 -14.16
CA PHE A 103 -21.37 23.67 -14.64
C PHE A 103 -22.02 23.37 -16.02
N GLU A 104 -22.80 24.30 -16.56
CA GLU A 104 -23.58 24.15 -17.81
C GLU A 104 -22.73 23.96 -19.08
N ALA A 105 -21.39 24.07 -19.00
CA ALA A 105 -20.48 23.97 -20.15
C ALA A 105 -19.42 22.85 -20.04
N LEU A 106 -19.55 21.90 -19.12
CA LEU A 106 -18.55 20.85 -18.91
C LEU A 106 -18.58 19.79 -20.02
N LYS A 107 -17.83 20.07 -21.09
CA LYS A 107 -17.51 19.10 -22.14
C LYS A 107 -16.61 18.00 -21.57
N TRP A 108 -17.03 16.75 -21.70
CA TRP A 108 -16.21 15.59 -21.32
C TRP A 108 -14.87 15.59 -22.09
N PRO A 109 -13.71 15.57 -21.41
CA PRO A 109 -12.42 15.84 -22.04
C PRO A 109 -11.74 14.59 -22.63
N PHE A 110 -12.33 13.40 -22.48
CA PHE A 110 -11.76 12.14 -22.97
C PHE A 110 -12.52 11.60 -24.18
N LYS A 111 -11.78 11.00 -25.13
CA LYS A 111 -12.39 10.09 -26.12
C LYS A 111 -12.48 8.69 -25.50
N SER A 112 -13.41 7.85 -25.96
CA SER A 112 -13.61 6.50 -25.40
C SER A 112 -12.33 5.64 -25.37
N LYS A 113 -11.50 5.72 -26.42
CA LYS A 113 -10.19 5.04 -26.46
C LYS A 113 -9.23 5.53 -25.36
N ASP A 114 -9.29 6.83 -25.04
CA ASP A 114 -8.44 7.44 -24.02
C ASP A 114 -8.94 7.03 -22.63
N VAL A 115 -10.26 6.88 -22.46
CA VAL A 115 -10.85 6.34 -21.23
C VAL A 115 -10.42 4.90 -21.00
N GLN A 116 -10.46 4.05 -22.02
CA GLN A 116 -10.02 2.66 -21.89
C GLN A 116 -8.55 2.55 -21.43
N SER A 117 -7.66 3.34 -22.04
CA SER A 117 -6.25 3.39 -21.62
C SER A 117 -6.09 3.88 -20.18
N VAL A 118 -6.83 4.91 -19.80
CA VAL A 118 -6.79 5.45 -18.43
C VAL A 118 -7.30 4.44 -17.42
N VAL A 119 -8.43 3.76 -17.71
CA VAL A 119 -8.98 2.70 -16.86
C VAL A 119 -7.94 1.58 -16.69
N GLN A 120 -7.27 1.17 -17.76
CA GLN A 120 -6.21 0.16 -17.68
C GLN A 120 -5.02 0.63 -16.81
N ASP A 121 -4.58 1.87 -16.95
CA ASP A 121 -3.48 2.43 -16.14
C ASP A 121 -3.86 2.47 -14.64
N VAL A 122 -5.10 2.86 -14.31
CA VAL A 122 -5.61 2.87 -12.93
C VAL A 122 -5.76 1.46 -12.40
N HIS A 123 -6.26 0.53 -13.20
CA HIS A 123 -6.37 -0.88 -12.85
C HIS A 123 -5.02 -1.49 -12.48
N GLN A 124 -3.98 -1.24 -13.28
CA GLN A 124 -2.62 -1.67 -12.97
C GLN A 124 -2.09 -1.09 -11.65
N CYS A 125 -2.47 0.14 -11.32
CA CYS A 125 -2.13 0.74 -10.03
C CYS A 125 -2.84 0.02 -8.88
N THR A 126 -4.13 -0.29 -9.03
CA THR A 126 -4.91 -1.05 -8.05
C THR A 126 -4.27 -2.42 -7.77
N GLU A 127 -3.94 -3.17 -8.83
CA GLU A 127 -3.29 -4.47 -8.71
C GLU A 127 -1.92 -4.36 -8.04
N ALA A 128 -1.12 -3.35 -8.41
CA ALA A 128 0.19 -3.13 -7.80
C ALA A 128 0.10 -2.82 -6.29
N ILE A 129 -0.93 -2.11 -5.84
CA ILE A 129 -1.18 -1.89 -4.40
C ILE A 129 -1.50 -3.22 -3.72
N TYR A 130 -2.46 -4.00 -4.25
CA TYR A 130 -2.83 -5.28 -3.64
C TYR A 130 -1.66 -6.27 -3.61
N SER A 131 -0.92 -6.43 -4.71
CA SER A 131 0.25 -7.31 -4.75
C SER A 131 1.32 -6.88 -3.74
N ALA A 132 1.53 -5.57 -3.53
CA ALA A 132 2.46 -5.10 -2.51
C ALA A 132 1.99 -5.50 -1.10
N LEU A 133 0.69 -5.34 -0.81
CA LEU A 133 0.09 -5.73 0.46
C LEU A 133 0.16 -7.26 0.69
N GLU A 134 -0.05 -8.07 -0.34
CA GLU A 134 0.03 -9.55 -0.27
C GLU A 134 1.46 -10.04 0.01
N VAL A 135 2.47 -9.43 -0.60
CA VAL A 135 3.88 -9.72 -0.32
C VAL A 135 4.20 -9.41 1.14
N ASP A 136 3.75 -8.25 1.64
CA ASP A 136 3.94 -7.86 3.02
C ASP A 136 3.19 -8.81 3.98
N GLN A 137 1.96 -9.19 3.67
CA GLN A 137 1.20 -10.17 4.44
C GLN A 137 1.93 -11.52 4.51
N THR A 138 2.43 -12.02 3.38
CA THR A 138 3.13 -13.31 3.29
C THR A 138 4.36 -13.34 4.20
N SER A 139 5.17 -12.27 4.19
CA SER A 139 6.33 -12.25 5.08
C SER A 139 5.94 -12.02 6.55
N ILE A 140 4.74 -11.50 6.88
CA ILE A 140 4.23 -11.49 8.28
C ILE A 140 3.88 -12.92 8.71
N LEU A 141 3.21 -13.67 7.84
CA LEU A 141 2.87 -15.07 8.12
C LEU A 141 4.13 -15.93 8.34
N LEU A 142 5.18 -15.73 7.54
CA LEU A 142 6.47 -16.42 7.72
C LEU A 142 7.17 -16.05 9.05
N ASP A 143 7.09 -14.79 9.48
CA ASP A 143 7.63 -14.37 10.78
C ASP A 143 6.86 -15.00 11.96
N VAL A 144 5.54 -15.09 11.84
CA VAL A 144 4.69 -15.77 12.84
C VAL A 144 5.00 -17.26 12.90
N ASP A 145 5.10 -17.94 11.75
CA ASP A 145 5.47 -19.36 11.69
C ASP A 145 6.83 -19.62 12.34
N HIS A 146 7.83 -18.77 12.04
CA HIS A 146 9.14 -18.85 12.66
C HIS A 146 9.09 -18.69 14.19
N LYS A 147 8.31 -17.72 14.70
CA LYS A 147 8.12 -17.54 16.15
C LYS A 147 7.43 -18.73 16.81
N ILE A 148 6.43 -19.32 16.16
CA ILE A 148 5.76 -20.51 16.65
C ILE A 148 6.72 -21.69 16.70
N ALA A 149 7.52 -21.89 15.65
CA ALA A 149 8.53 -22.94 15.60
C ALA A 149 9.54 -22.79 16.75
N LEU A 150 10.06 -21.58 16.97
CA LEU A 150 10.97 -21.28 18.09
C LEU A 150 10.34 -21.56 19.46
N ASN A 151 9.08 -21.19 19.66
CA ASN A 151 8.36 -21.44 20.91
C ASN A 151 8.06 -22.93 21.17
N THR A 152 8.09 -23.76 20.12
CA THR A 152 7.82 -25.20 20.22
C THR A 152 9.11 -26.01 20.41
N LEU A 153 10.29 -25.39 20.28
CA LEU A 153 11.55 -26.07 20.49
C LEU A 153 11.65 -26.59 21.93
N PRO A 154 12.00 -27.88 22.13
CA PRO A 154 12.19 -28.42 23.46
C PRO A 154 13.37 -27.74 24.15
N ILE A 155 13.22 -27.45 25.44
CA ILE A 155 14.30 -26.92 26.26
C ILE A 155 15.38 -28.01 26.40
N ALA A 156 16.56 -27.76 25.83
CA ALA A 156 17.73 -28.58 26.06
C ALA A 156 18.26 -28.33 27.47
N LYS A 157 17.86 -29.15 28.45
CA LYS A 157 18.23 -28.99 29.87
C LYS A 157 19.75 -28.85 30.11
N GLY A 158 20.58 -29.53 29.32
CA GLY A 158 22.04 -29.43 29.42
C GLY A 158 22.66 -28.18 28.79
N ALA A 159 21.85 -27.32 28.14
CA ALA A 159 22.28 -26.11 27.46
C ALA A 159 21.49 -24.87 27.88
N SER A 160 20.69 -24.93 28.96
CA SER A 160 20.01 -23.75 29.49
C SER A 160 21.03 -22.80 30.13
N PHE A 161 21.08 -21.56 29.65
CA PHE A 161 21.80 -20.47 30.32
C PHE A 161 21.21 -20.29 31.73
N ASP A 162 22.05 -20.32 32.77
CA ASP A 162 21.67 -20.44 34.19
C ASP A 162 20.96 -21.76 34.59
N SER A 163 21.40 -22.90 34.06
CA SER A 163 21.06 -24.18 34.68
C SER A 163 21.55 -24.17 36.14
N HIS A 164 20.63 -24.19 37.11
CA HIS A 164 20.97 -24.37 38.53
C HIS A 164 21.79 -25.65 38.77
N ALA A 165 21.73 -26.64 37.86
CA ALA A 165 22.58 -27.83 37.92
C ALA A 165 24.07 -27.53 37.65
N GLU A 166 24.38 -26.42 36.97
CA GLU A 166 25.73 -25.99 36.60
C GLU A 166 26.22 -24.75 37.38
N GLU A 167 25.39 -24.17 38.26
CA GLU A 167 25.71 -22.96 39.03
C GLU A 167 26.97 -23.12 39.91
N HIS A 168 27.31 -24.35 40.30
CA HIS A 168 28.47 -24.64 41.15
C HIS A 168 29.68 -25.17 40.38
N ASN A 169 29.59 -25.31 39.04
CA ASN A 169 30.70 -25.77 38.23
C ASN A 169 31.58 -24.57 37.82
N PRO A 170 32.83 -24.47 38.31
CA PRO A 170 33.72 -23.34 38.04
C PRO A 170 34.32 -23.38 36.62
N THR A 171 34.03 -24.43 35.85
CA THR A 171 34.61 -24.71 34.53
C THR A 171 33.51 -25.01 33.53
N CYS A 172 33.76 -24.64 32.27
CA CYS A 172 32.91 -25.05 31.15
C CYS A 172 32.81 -26.59 31.09
N LEU A 173 31.72 -27.10 30.50
CA LEU A 173 31.55 -28.53 30.26
C LEU A 173 32.76 -29.13 29.51
N PRO A 174 33.19 -30.37 29.79
CA PRO A 174 34.30 -31.01 29.10
C PRO A 174 34.09 -31.07 27.58
N ASN A 175 35.12 -30.79 26.77
CA ASN A 175 35.08 -30.67 25.30
C ASN A 175 34.30 -29.46 24.74
N THR A 176 34.00 -28.46 25.57
CA THR A 176 33.40 -27.20 25.11
C THR A 176 34.43 -26.08 25.12
N ARG A 177 34.53 -25.31 24.03
CA ARG A 177 35.41 -24.12 23.92
C ARG A 177 36.92 -24.42 24.02
N GLU A 178 37.35 -25.65 23.80
CA GLU A 178 38.79 -26.01 23.78
C GLU A 178 39.56 -25.25 22.69
N GLU A 179 38.92 -24.97 21.55
CA GLU A 179 39.50 -24.21 20.42
C GLU A 179 39.80 -22.73 20.72
N LEU A 180 39.30 -22.18 21.84
CA LEU A 180 39.56 -20.78 22.24
C LEU A 180 40.79 -20.63 23.16
N LEU A 181 41.43 -21.74 23.53
CA LEU A 181 42.58 -21.79 24.43
C LEU A 181 43.93 -21.89 23.69
N GLU A 182 43.92 -21.92 22.36
CA GLU A 182 45.09 -21.79 21.48
C GLU A 182 45.29 -20.35 20.99
#